data_AF-A0A8S3ZXK3-F1
#
_entry.id   AF-A0A8S3ZXK3-F1
#
_cell.length_a   1.000
_cell.length_b   1.000
_cell.length_c   1.000
_cell.angle_alpha   90.00
_cell.angle_beta   90.00
_cell.angle_gamma   90.00
#
_symmetry.space_group_name_H-M   'P 1'
#
loop_
_entity.id
_entity.type
_entity.pdbx_description
1 polymer ?
#
loop_
_entity_poly.entity_id
_entity_poly.type
_entity_poly.pdbx_seq_one_letter_code
_entity_poly.pdbx_strand_id
1 'polypeptide(L)'
;CHFDLLKKSDKVLRELKNLDAQKCRETHKIAVIYIAAGQEDKNSILSNNSASRAFEDFVAGLGWEVDLETHQGFMGGLQQNRTTGNTAPYWASSTCEVIFHVSTRIPSVGSDWHIKMRHLGNDEVHIVWSLKHRQRLQKGKISHPQIWRHHHCYLPFVCWSLQDSD
;
A
#
# COMPACT_ATOMS: atom_id res chain seq x y z
N CYS A 1 5.84 -21.42 42.27
CA CYS A 1 5.63 -20.23 41.42
C CYS A 1 6.66 -19.18 41.80
N HIS A 2 7.64 -18.92 40.94
CA HIS A 2 8.69 -17.93 41.18
C HIS A 2 8.22 -16.59 40.60
N PHE A 3 8.19 -15.55 41.42
CA PHE A 3 7.85 -14.20 41.00
C PHE A 3 9.06 -13.31 41.22
N ASP A 4 9.62 -12.80 40.13
CA ASP A 4 10.70 -11.82 40.19
C ASP A 4 10.12 -10.41 40.22
N LEU A 5 10.32 -9.71 41.33
CA LEU A 5 9.91 -8.33 41.46
C LEU A 5 10.90 -7.42 40.73
N LEU A 6 10.44 -6.78 39.66
CA LEU A 6 11.25 -5.79 38.94
C LEU A 6 11.51 -4.56 39.83
N LYS A 7 12.79 -4.22 40.03
CA LYS A 7 13.17 -3.01 40.76
C LYS A 7 12.84 -1.78 39.92
N LYS A 8 12.09 -0.84 40.51
CA LYS A 8 11.78 0.45 39.88
C LYS A 8 13.08 1.20 39.57
N SER A 9 13.31 1.47 38.28
CA SER A 9 14.43 2.28 37.79
C SER A 9 13.98 3.07 36.56
N ASP A 10 14.67 4.15 36.22
CA ASP A 10 14.32 4.95 35.04
C ASP A 10 14.42 4.14 33.74
N LYS A 11 15.31 3.15 33.69
CA LYS A 11 15.40 2.22 32.56
C LYS A 11 14.13 1.39 32.42
N VAL A 12 13.68 0.78 33.51
CA VAL A 12 12.44 -0.04 33.53
C VAL A 12 11.22 0.82 33.20
N LEU A 13 11.14 2.06 33.72
CA LEU A 13 10.05 2.98 33.39
C LEU A 13 10.03 3.38 31.91
N ARG A 14 11.19 3.58 31.28
CA ARG A 14 11.28 3.84 29.84
C ARG A 14 10.87 2.63 29.01
N GLU A 15 11.34 1.44 29.38
CA GLU A 15 11.00 0.20 28.67
C GLU A 15 9.51 -0.14 28.79
N LEU A 16 8.91 0.06 29.97
CA LEU A 16 7.47 -0.12 30.17
C LEU A 16 6.65 0.85 29.31
N LYS A 17 7.03 2.13 29.26
CA LYS A 17 6.40 3.11 28.36
C LYS A 17 6.52 2.71 26.89
N ASN A 18 7.66 2.15 26.48
CA ASN A 18 7.85 1.67 25.12
C ASN A 18 6.98 0.44 24.82
N LEU A 19 6.78 -0.44 25.80
CA LEU A 19 5.90 -1.60 25.71
C LEU A 19 4.44 -1.17 25.59
N ASP A 20 3.98 -0.27 26.46
CA ASP A 20 2.61 0.26 26.43
C ASP A 20 2.32 1.03 25.13
N ALA A 21 3.35 1.60 24.50
CA ALA A 21 3.26 2.27 23.21
C ALA A 21 3.28 1.31 22.01
N GLN A 22 3.54 0.01 22.21
CA GLN A 22 3.47 -0.95 21.11
C GLN A 22 2.03 -1.08 20.63
N LYS A 23 1.86 -1.07 19.30
CA LYS A 23 0.56 -1.32 18.70
C LYS A 23 0.14 -2.75 19.00
N CYS A 24 -1.09 -2.92 19.46
CA CYS A 24 -1.67 -4.24 19.71
C CYS A 24 -1.99 -5.01 18.42
N ARG A 25 -1.95 -4.35 17.26
CA ARG A 25 -2.26 -4.94 15.95
C ARG A 25 -1.07 -4.83 15.03
N GLU A 26 -0.86 -5.87 14.23
CA GLU A 26 0.02 -5.84 13.07
C GLU A 26 -0.57 -4.88 12.03
N THR A 27 0.29 -4.13 11.34
CA THR A 27 -0.15 -3.11 10.37
C THR A 27 0.57 -3.30 9.04
N HIS A 28 -0.18 -3.32 7.93
CA HIS A 28 0.39 -3.49 6.59
C HIS A 28 -0.09 -2.41 5.62
N LYS A 29 0.78 -2.02 4.69
CA LYS A 29 0.46 -1.12 3.59
C LYS A 29 0.58 -1.90 2.28
N ILE A 30 -0.45 -1.81 1.45
CA ILE A 30 -0.47 -2.52 0.18
C ILE A 30 -0.76 -1.52 -0.93
N ALA A 31 0.15 -1.43 -1.88
CA ALA A 31 -0.04 -0.62 -3.08
C ALA A 31 -0.93 -1.37 -4.08
N VAL A 32 -1.94 -0.70 -4.62
CA VAL A 32 -2.80 -1.22 -5.69
C VAL A 32 -2.62 -0.31 -6.91
N ILE A 33 -2.04 -0.85 -7.98
CA ILE A 33 -1.60 -0.09 -9.14
C ILE A 33 -2.43 -0.48 -10.36
N TYR A 34 -3.06 0.51 -10.99
CA TYR A 34 -3.81 0.35 -12.23
C TYR A 34 -2.98 0.73 -13.46
N ILE A 35 -2.86 -0.20 -14.40
CA ILE A 35 -2.20 -0.05 -15.70
C ILE A 35 -3.25 -0.17 -16.80
N ALA A 36 -3.58 0.96 -17.44
CA ALA A 36 -4.51 0.98 -18.56
C ALA A 36 -3.90 0.33 -19.82
N ALA A 37 -4.76 0.00 -20.80
CA ALA A 37 -4.31 -0.60 -22.05
C ALA A 37 -3.31 0.33 -22.78
N GLY A 38 -2.21 -0.25 -23.26
CA GLY A 38 -1.16 0.50 -23.98
C GLY A 38 -0.19 1.29 -23.10
N GLN A 39 -0.40 1.38 -21.78
CA GLN A 39 0.55 2.03 -20.89
C GLN A 39 1.76 1.13 -20.60
N GLU A 40 2.95 1.70 -20.69
CA GLU A 40 4.23 1.02 -20.45
C GLU A 40 5.20 1.86 -19.62
N ASP A 41 5.10 3.18 -19.71
CA ASP A 41 5.91 4.11 -18.95
C ASP A 41 5.28 4.40 -17.58
N LYS A 42 6.14 4.59 -16.58
CA LYS A 42 5.73 4.86 -15.21
C LYS A 42 4.91 6.13 -15.06
N ASN A 43 5.22 7.16 -15.84
CA ASN A 43 4.56 8.45 -15.68
C ASN A 43 3.10 8.38 -16.14
N SER A 44 2.81 7.69 -17.25
CA SER A 44 1.44 7.47 -17.71
C SER A 44 0.65 6.57 -16.76
N ILE A 45 1.26 5.53 -16.19
CA ILE A 45 0.60 4.66 -15.20
C ILE A 45 0.23 5.46 -13.94
N LEU A 46 1.15 6.28 -13.43
CA LEU A 46 0.94 7.03 -12.20
C LEU A 46 0.08 8.28 -12.39
N SER A 47 -0.09 8.77 -13.60
CA SER A 47 -1.00 9.90 -13.87
C SER A 47 -2.47 9.50 -13.91
N ASN A 48 -2.78 8.20 -13.87
CA ASN A 48 -4.15 7.71 -13.80
C ASN A 48 -4.85 8.25 -12.53
N ASN A 49 -5.94 8.99 -12.72
CA ASN A 49 -6.86 9.45 -11.65
C ASN A 49 -8.22 8.74 -11.71
N SER A 50 -8.38 7.82 -12.67
CA SER A 50 -9.57 7.00 -12.84
C SER A 50 -9.17 5.64 -13.41
N ALA A 51 -10.06 4.66 -13.27
CA ALA A 51 -9.85 3.31 -13.75
C ALA A 51 -11.13 2.71 -14.36
N SER A 52 -11.00 1.52 -14.92
CA SER A 52 -12.12 0.72 -15.41
C SER A 52 -13.10 0.35 -14.29
N ARG A 53 -14.36 0.05 -14.66
CA ARG A 53 -15.38 -0.39 -13.70
C ARG A 53 -14.96 -1.66 -12.94
N ALA A 54 -14.43 -2.65 -13.64
CA ALA A 54 -13.96 -3.90 -13.04
C ALA A 54 -12.86 -3.68 -11.99
N PHE A 55 -11.94 -2.74 -12.25
CA PHE A 55 -10.94 -2.34 -11.26
C PHE A 55 -11.57 -1.73 -10.00
N GLU A 56 -12.55 -0.82 -10.16
CA GLU A 56 -13.23 -0.23 -9.00
C GLU A 56 -14.04 -1.27 -8.22
N ASP A 57 -14.69 -2.22 -8.89
CA ASP A 57 -15.39 -3.34 -8.24
C ASP A 57 -14.40 -4.27 -7.49
N PHE A 58 -13.22 -4.52 -8.06
CA PHE A 58 -12.14 -5.24 -7.38
C PHE A 58 -11.66 -4.48 -6.13
N VAL A 59 -11.39 -3.18 -6.24
CA VAL A 59 -10.94 -2.35 -5.12
C VAL A 59 -12.00 -2.30 -4.02
N ALA A 60 -13.28 -2.19 -4.37
CA ALA A 60 -14.38 -2.25 -3.41
C ALA A 60 -14.48 -3.61 -2.70
N GLY A 61 -13.95 -4.68 -3.30
CA GLY A 61 -13.85 -6.00 -2.68
C GLY A 61 -12.69 -6.18 -1.69
N LEU A 62 -11.70 -5.27 -1.66
CA LEU A 62 -10.52 -5.39 -0.79
C LEU A 62 -10.81 -5.07 0.67
N GLY A 63 -11.79 -4.22 0.95
CA GLY A 63 -12.10 -3.75 2.29
C GLY A 63 -13.18 -2.69 2.30
N TRP A 64 -13.38 -2.06 3.46
CA TRP A 64 -14.32 -0.96 3.62
C TRP A 64 -13.73 0.34 3.10
N GLU A 65 -14.53 1.09 2.35
CA GLU A 65 -14.20 2.46 2.00
C GLU A 65 -14.19 3.34 3.26
N VAL A 66 -13.07 3.97 3.57
CA VAL A 66 -12.95 4.91 4.70
C VAL A 66 -12.64 6.32 4.22
N ASP A 67 -13.23 7.31 4.88
CA ASP A 67 -12.88 8.72 4.72
C ASP A 67 -11.59 9.01 5.52
N LEU A 68 -10.54 9.44 4.83
CA LEU A 68 -9.23 9.69 5.43
C LEU A 68 -9.25 10.85 6.42
N GLU A 69 -10.18 11.79 6.33
CA GLU A 69 -10.28 12.91 7.26
C GLU A 69 -10.75 12.45 8.65
N THR A 70 -11.64 11.46 8.70
CA THR A 70 -12.28 11.01 9.94
C THR A 70 -11.78 9.66 10.44
N HIS A 71 -11.05 8.91 9.61
CA HIS A 71 -10.54 7.59 9.95
C HIS A 71 -9.64 7.61 11.19
N GLN A 72 -9.92 6.69 12.12
CA GLN A 72 -9.21 6.57 13.40
C GLN A 72 -8.29 5.33 13.46
N GLY A 73 -8.29 4.49 12.43
CA GLY A 73 -7.47 3.29 12.35
C GLY A 73 -6.08 3.57 11.80
N PHE A 74 -5.41 2.53 11.32
CA PHE A 74 -4.08 2.64 10.77
C PHE A 74 -4.07 3.42 9.43
N MET A 75 -3.44 4.59 9.43
CA MET A 75 -3.39 5.49 8.26
C MET A 75 -2.32 5.15 7.21
N GLY A 76 -1.36 4.25 7.48
CA GLY A 76 -0.33 3.88 6.48
C GLY A 76 0.55 5.02 5.94
N GLY A 77 0.53 6.19 6.57
CA GLY A 77 1.21 7.38 6.07
C GLY A 77 0.35 8.25 5.14
N LEU A 78 -0.90 7.86 4.84
CA LEU A 78 -1.90 8.77 4.27
C LEU A 78 -2.24 9.89 5.26
N GLN A 79 -2.62 11.04 4.74
CA GLN A 79 -2.86 12.27 5.50
C GLN A 79 -4.34 12.66 5.51
N GLN A 80 -4.80 13.16 6.67
CA GLN A 80 -6.18 13.62 6.87
C GLN A 80 -6.48 14.96 6.16
N ASN A 81 -5.45 15.67 5.69
CA ASN A 81 -5.56 16.96 5.00
C ASN A 81 -5.87 16.85 3.50
N ARG A 82 -6.31 15.68 3.03
CA ARG A 82 -6.69 15.37 1.64
C ARG A 82 -5.56 15.43 0.60
N THR A 83 -4.32 15.67 1.00
CA THR A 83 -3.17 15.69 0.08
C THR A 83 -2.86 14.32 -0.51
N THR A 84 -3.21 13.23 0.20
CA THR A 84 -3.01 11.85 -0.24
C THR A 84 -4.31 11.18 -0.67
N GLY A 85 -5.33 11.96 -1.01
CA GLY A 85 -6.65 11.48 -1.40
C GLY A 85 -7.72 11.75 -0.35
N ASN A 86 -8.98 11.51 -0.73
CA ASN A 86 -10.11 11.68 0.18
C ASN A 86 -10.45 10.37 0.91
N THR A 87 -10.28 9.24 0.23
CA THR A 87 -10.69 7.93 0.73
C THR A 87 -9.66 6.85 0.39
N ALA A 88 -9.71 5.75 1.13
CA ALA A 88 -8.93 4.56 0.85
C ALA A 88 -9.72 3.30 1.25
N PRO A 89 -9.49 2.14 0.59
CA PRO A 89 -9.95 0.87 1.12
C PRO A 89 -9.15 0.53 2.39
N TYR A 90 -9.85 -0.02 3.37
CA TYR A 90 -9.30 -0.40 4.65
C TYR A 90 -9.89 -1.73 5.11
N TRP A 91 -9.03 -2.59 5.65
CA TRP A 91 -9.45 -3.83 6.27
C TRP A 91 -8.86 -3.95 7.67
N ALA A 92 -9.61 -4.54 8.59
CA ALA A 92 -9.15 -4.78 9.94
C ALA A 92 -9.79 -6.03 10.54
N SER A 93 -9.02 -6.69 11.40
CA SER A 93 -9.46 -7.75 12.30
C SER A 93 -9.03 -7.42 13.73
N SER A 94 -9.22 -8.36 14.66
CA SER A 94 -8.77 -8.18 16.04
C SER A 94 -7.25 -7.99 16.17
N THR A 95 -6.46 -8.55 15.25
CA THR A 95 -5.00 -8.62 15.34
C THR A 95 -4.26 -7.90 14.23
N CYS A 96 -4.93 -7.47 13.16
CA CYS A 96 -4.28 -6.94 11.97
C CYS A 96 -5.09 -5.80 11.34
N GLU A 97 -4.40 -4.80 10.80
CA GLU A 97 -4.94 -3.68 10.03
C GLU A 97 -4.21 -3.53 8.71
N VAL A 98 -4.95 -3.31 7.63
CA VAL A 98 -4.41 -3.15 6.28
C VAL A 98 -5.04 -1.90 5.66
N ILE A 99 -4.20 -1.01 5.14
CA ILE A 99 -4.65 0.12 4.33
C ILE A 99 -4.08 0.00 2.93
N PHE A 100 -4.94 0.25 1.94
CA PHE A 100 -4.59 0.10 0.54
C PHE A 100 -4.30 1.45 -0.09
N HIS A 101 -3.07 1.63 -0.56
CA HIS A 101 -2.68 2.79 -1.37
C HIS A 101 -3.09 2.54 -2.82
N VAL A 102 -4.26 3.02 -3.20
CA VAL A 102 -4.79 2.85 -4.56
C VAL A 102 -4.26 3.98 -5.45
N SER A 103 -3.57 3.62 -6.54
CA SER A 103 -2.87 4.58 -7.40
C SER A 103 -3.78 5.64 -8.02
N THR A 104 -5.05 5.32 -8.23
CA THR A 104 -6.06 6.24 -8.79
C THR A 104 -6.72 7.15 -7.76
N ARG A 105 -6.63 6.82 -6.47
CA ARG A 105 -7.25 7.58 -5.37
C ARG A 105 -6.30 8.60 -4.73
N ILE A 106 -5.00 8.38 -4.87
CA ILE A 106 -3.99 9.39 -4.53
C ILE A 106 -4.01 10.43 -5.67
N PRO A 107 -4.13 11.74 -5.39
CA PRO A 107 -4.14 12.75 -6.43
C PRO A 107 -2.81 12.81 -7.20
N SER A 108 -2.88 13.00 -8.51
CA SER A 108 -1.75 13.51 -9.30
C SER A 108 -2.05 14.94 -9.73
N VAL A 109 -1.47 15.92 -9.03
CA VAL A 109 -1.55 17.33 -9.44
C VAL A 109 -0.26 17.69 -10.16
N GLY A 110 -0.35 17.96 -11.47
CA GLY A 110 0.81 18.39 -12.27
C GLY A 110 1.99 17.41 -12.24
N SER A 111 3.18 17.91 -11.87
CA SER A 111 4.43 17.15 -11.79
C SER A 111 4.58 16.30 -10.51
N ASP A 112 3.58 16.26 -9.64
CA ASP A 112 3.68 15.67 -8.29
C ASP A 112 3.50 14.13 -8.27
N TRP A 113 3.82 13.43 -9.37
CA TRP A 113 3.88 11.96 -9.39
C TRP A 113 4.83 11.40 -8.31
N HIS A 114 5.79 12.20 -7.86
CA HIS A 114 6.68 11.91 -6.75
C HIS A 114 5.93 11.61 -5.44
N ILE A 115 4.78 12.26 -5.20
CA ILE A 115 3.94 11.99 -4.02
C ILE A 115 3.37 10.57 -4.10
N LYS A 116 2.76 10.21 -5.24
CA LYS A 116 2.28 8.83 -5.48
C LYS A 116 3.39 7.80 -5.27
N MET A 117 4.59 8.08 -5.75
CA MET A 117 5.74 7.17 -5.58
C MET A 117 6.24 7.07 -4.16
N ARG A 118 6.16 8.14 -3.37
CA ARG A 118 6.53 8.08 -1.95
C ARG A 118 5.64 7.13 -1.17
N HIS A 119 4.36 7.04 -1.50
CA HIS A 119 3.44 6.12 -0.85
C HIS A 119 3.56 4.73 -1.47
N LEU A 120 3.23 4.60 -2.76
CA LEU A 120 3.19 3.31 -3.45
C LEU A 120 4.54 2.60 -3.47
N GLY A 121 5.65 3.31 -3.67
CA GLY A 121 6.97 2.70 -3.81
C GLY A 121 7.56 2.14 -2.50
N ASN A 122 7.01 2.56 -1.35
CA ASN A 122 7.50 2.18 -0.02
C ASN A 122 6.60 1.15 0.68
N ASP A 123 5.63 0.59 -0.03
CA ASP A 123 4.74 -0.44 0.51
C ASP A 123 5.37 -1.82 0.42
N GLU A 124 5.01 -2.69 1.36
CA GLU A 124 5.61 -4.02 1.48
C GLU A 124 5.16 -4.95 0.34
N VAL A 125 3.97 -4.69 -0.22
CA VAL A 125 3.35 -5.52 -1.26
C VAL A 125 2.70 -4.63 -2.34
N HIS A 126 2.78 -5.09 -3.59
CA HIS A 126 2.17 -4.44 -4.75
C HIS A 126 1.21 -5.39 -5.47
N ILE A 127 -0.06 -4.99 -5.56
CA ILE A 127 -1.06 -5.58 -6.44
C ILE A 127 -1.09 -4.78 -7.73
N VAL A 128 -0.96 -5.45 -8.88
CA VAL A 128 -0.94 -4.78 -10.19
C VAL A 128 -2.10 -5.29 -11.04
N TRP A 129 -3.01 -4.36 -11.38
CA TRP A 129 -4.11 -4.59 -12.31
C TRP A 129 -3.72 -4.08 -13.70
N SER A 130 -3.75 -4.94 -14.72
CA SER A 130 -3.35 -4.56 -16.07
C SER A 130 -4.40 -4.98 -17.10
N LEU A 131 -4.85 -4.01 -17.91
CA LEU A 131 -5.77 -4.25 -19.02
C LEU A 131 -5.09 -4.81 -20.28
N LYS A 132 -3.79 -5.17 -20.22
CA LYS A 132 -3.12 -5.79 -21.37
C LYS A 132 -3.60 -7.24 -21.54
N HIS A 133 -4.18 -7.55 -22.70
CA HIS A 133 -4.52 -8.92 -23.06
C HIS A 133 -3.24 -9.75 -23.25
N ARG A 134 -3.13 -10.81 -22.44
CA ARG A 134 -2.18 -11.93 -22.44
C ARG A 134 -1.09 -11.94 -23.55
N GLN A 135 -0.02 -11.17 -23.37
CA GLN A 135 1.29 -11.79 -23.47
C GLN A 135 1.71 -12.11 -22.05
N ARG A 136 1.63 -13.41 -21.72
CA ARG A 136 2.32 -14.08 -20.61
C ARG A 136 3.40 -13.14 -20.06
N LEU A 137 3.23 -12.59 -18.85
CA LEU A 137 4.36 -12.06 -18.10
C LEU A 137 5.30 -13.25 -17.91
N GLN A 138 6.14 -13.51 -18.91
CA GLN A 138 7.05 -14.61 -18.91
C GLN A 138 8.02 -14.28 -17.79
N LYS A 139 8.02 -15.09 -16.74
CA LYS A 139 9.19 -15.26 -15.87
C LYS A 139 10.38 -15.57 -16.79
N GLY A 140 11.06 -14.55 -17.31
CA GLY A 140 12.19 -14.72 -18.25
C GLY A 140 12.22 -13.85 -19.51
N LYS A 141 11.19 -13.07 -19.87
CA LYS A 141 11.29 -12.06 -20.96
C LYS A 141 11.01 -10.63 -20.51
N ILE A 142 11.43 -10.34 -19.28
CA ILE A 142 12.00 -9.03 -18.98
C ILE A 142 13.49 -9.33 -18.86
N SER A 143 14.28 -8.93 -19.85
CA SER A 143 15.74 -9.10 -19.85
C SER A 143 16.34 -8.24 -18.75
N HIS A 144 16.28 -8.74 -17.51
CA HIS A 144 16.18 -8.01 -16.25
C HIS A 144 14.72 -7.69 -15.90
N PRO A 145 14.13 -8.24 -14.82
CA PRO A 145 12.98 -7.58 -14.23
C PRO A 145 13.42 -6.13 -14.03
N GLN A 146 12.69 -5.16 -14.57
CA GLN A 146 12.75 -3.79 -14.06
C GLN A 146 12.11 -3.82 -12.67
N ILE A 147 12.80 -4.50 -11.75
CA ILE A 147 13.08 -4.02 -10.43
C ILE A 147 13.37 -2.54 -10.64
N TRP A 148 12.51 -1.70 -10.07
CA TRP A 148 12.84 -0.31 -9.82
C TRP A 148 14.04 -0.30 -8.86
N ARG A 149 15.24 -0.58 -9.40
CA ARG A 149 16.51 -0.50 -8.68
C ARG A 149 16.82 0.98 -8.55
N HIS A 150 16.28 1.60 -7.50
CA HIS A 150 17.04 2.66 -6.87
C HIS A 150 18.02 1.99 -5.90
N HIS A 151 19.28 2.40 -5.99
CA HIS A 151 20.33 2.01 -5.06
C HIS A 151 19.80 2.13 -3.62
N HIS A 152 19.85 1.03 -2.83
CA HIS A 152 19.47 0.90 -1.41
C HIS A 152 18.13 0.23 -0.99
N CYS A 153 17.48 -0.63 -1.78
CA CYS A 153 16.41 -1.49 -1.21
C CYS A 153 16.40 -2.90 -1.85
N TYR A 154 16.76 -3.92 -1.08
CA TYR A 154 16.67 -5.34 -1.44
C TYR A 154 15.49 -5.95 -0.69
N LEU A 155 14.31 -6.13 -1.32
CA LEU A 155 13.34 -7.13 -0.86
C LEU A 155 12.52 -7.67 -2.05
N PRO A 156 12.15 -8.97 -2.05
CA PRO A 156 11.49 -9.64 -3.17
C PRO A 156 9.99 -9.29 -3.24
N PHE A 157 9.55 -8.75 -4.38
CA PHE A 157 8.18 -8.34 -4.66
C PHE A 157 7.28 -9.55 -4.98
N VAL A 158 6.13 -9.65 -4.32
CA VAL A 158 5.05 -10.59 -4.69
C VAL A 158 4.01 -9.84 -5.53
N CYS A 159 3.95 -10.13 -6.83
CA CYS A 159 2.96 -9.59 -7.76
C CYS A 159 1.84 -10.61 -7.96
N TRP A 160 0.61 -10.27 -7.58
CA TRP A 160 -0.59 -11.03 -7.96
C TRP A 160 -1.27 -10.31 -9.13
N SER A 161 -1.51 -11.04 -10.22
CA SER A 161 -2.30 -10.59 -11.37
C SER A 161 -3.66 -11.28 -11.28
N LEU A 162 -4.73 -10.51 -11.05
CA LEU A 162 -6.10 -10.96 -11.33
C LEU A 162 -6.41 -10.64 -12.80
N GLN A 163 -6.96 -11.61 -13.52
CA GLN A 163 -7.43 -11.46 -14.90
C GLN A 163 -8.93 -11.20 -14.89
N ASP A 164 -9.38 -10.16 -15.58
CA ASP A 164 -10.76 -10.08 -16.06
C ASP A 164 -10.98 -11.26 -17.02
N SER A 165 -11.95 -12.10 -16.68
CA SER A 165 -12.50 -13.09 -17.61
C SER A 165 -13.77 -12.45 -18.17
N ASP A 166 -13.76 -12.09 -19.46
CA ASP A 166 -15.01 -11.87 -20.19
C ASP A 166 -15.86 -13.15 -20.19
#